data_AF-A0A970K7T3-F1
#
_entry.id   AF-A0A970K7T3-F1
#
_cell.length_a   1.000
_cell.length_b   1.000
_cell.length_c   1.000
_cell.angle_alpha   90.00
_cell.angle_beta   90.00
_cell.angle_gamma   90.00
#
_symmetry.space_group_name_H-M   'P 1'
#
loop_
_entity.id
_entity.type
_entity.pdbx_description
1 polymer ?
#
loop_
_entity_poly.entity_id
_entity_poly.type
_entity_poly.pdbx_seq_one_letter_code
_entity_poly.pdbx_strand_id
1 'polypeptide(L)' 'CPTCRANRRNNSHGGEPQMYDVICDECGATTQVPFQPRGDRPVYCRDCFARHSGR' A
#
# COMPACT_ATOMS: atom_id res chain seq x y z
N CYS A 1 -19.38 19.77 -12.51
CA CYS A 1 -19.65 20.87 -11.56
C CYS A 1 -18.79 20.70 -10.30
N PRO A 2 -18.38 21.78 -9.60
CA PRO A 2 -17.55 21.71 -8.38
C PRO A 2 -18.17 20.83 -7.28
N THR A 3 -19.49 20.91 -7.11
CA THR A 3 -20.31 20.07 -6.23
C THR A 3 -20.25 18.59 -6.61
N CYS A 4 -20.34 18.27 -7.91
CA CYS A 4 -20.20 16.90 -8.43
C CYS A 4 -18.81 16.30 -8.10
N ARG A 5 -17.76 17.13 -8.13
CA ARG A 5 -16.37 16.71 -7.85
C ARG A 5 -16.13 16.57 -6.34
N ALA A 6 -16.72 17.44 -5.53
CA ALA A 6 -16.69 17.34 -4.07
C ALA A 6 -17.42 16.08 -3.58
N ASN A 7 -18.58 15.76 -4.15
CA ASN A 7 -19.37 14.59 -3.75
C ASN A 7 -18.65 13.26 -4.03
N ARG A 8 -17.86 13.18 -5.12
CA ARG A 8 -17.03 11.99 -5.40
C ARG A 8 -15.88 11.81 -4.40
N ARG A 9 -15.26 12.91 -3.92
CA ARG A 9 -14.23 12.82 -2.86
C ARG A 9 -14.83 12.32 -1.57
N ASN A 10 -16.04 12.80 -1.22
CA ASN A 10 -16.74 12.39 -0.01
C ASN A 10 -17.32 10.96 -0.10
N ASN A 11 -17.60 10.46 -1.30
CA ASN A 11 -18.04 9.07 -1.47
C ASN A 11 -16.89 8.05 -1.57
N SER A 12 -15.62 8.50 -1.46
CA SER A 12 -14.44 7.62 -1.51
C SER A 12 -14.05 7.06 -0.13
N HIS A 13 -14.86 7.23 0.92
CA HIS A 13 -14.68 6.59 2.24
C HIS A 13 -15.02 5.09 2.23
N GLY A 14 -14.84 4.42 1.08
CA GLY A 14 -15.15 3.03 0.87
C GLY A 14 -14.05 2.13 1.44
N GLY A 15 -14.15 1.84 2.74
CA GLY A 15 -13.39 0.80 3.43
C GLY A 15 -11.90 1.09 3.57
N GLU A 16 -11.44 1.28 4.81
CA GLU A 16 -10.01 1.24 5.08
C GLU A 16 -9.47 -0.12 4.60
N PRO A 17 -8.51 -0.17 3.67
CA PRO A 17 -7.94 -1.43 3.26
C PRO A 17 -7.30 -2.09 4.49
N GLN A 18 -7.56 -3.39 4.66
CA GLN A 18 -6.96 -4.17 5.73
C GLN A 18 -5.44 -4.15 5.54
N MET A 19 -4.75 -3.57 6.51
CA MET A 19 -3.29 -3.50 6.53
C MET A 19 -2.75 -4.80 7.13
N TYR A 20 -1.77 -5.40 6.47
CA TYR A 20 -1.09 -6.61 6.93
C TYR A 20 0.35 -6.25 7.30
N ASP A 21 0.75 -6.59 8.53
CA ASP A 21 2.13 -6.48 8.99
C ASP A 21 3.00 -7.56 8.34
N VAL A 22 4.11 -7.14 7.74
CA VAL A 22 5.05 -7.99 7.00
C VAL A 22 6.48 -7.52 7.23
N ILE A 23 7.44 -8.43 7.07
CA ILE A 23 8.85 -8.11 7.14
C ILE A 23 9.39 -7.89 5.72
N CYS A 24 10.12 -6.79 5.51
CA CYS A 24 10.80 -6.51 4.26
C CYS A 24 11.87 -7.56 3.98
N ASP A 25 11.83 -8.16 2.80
CA ASP A 25 12.76 -9.22 2.38
C ASP A 25 14.19 -8.69 2.17
N GLU A 26 14.36 -7.41 1.84
CA GLU A 26 15.68 -6.80 1.59
C GLU A 26 16.36 -6.30 2.87
N CYS A 27 15.63 -5.57 3.72
CA CYS A 27 16.22 -4.87 4.88
C CYS A 27 15.77 -5.40 6.24
N GLY A 28 14.80 -6.32 6.29
CA GLY A 28 14.29 -6.90 7.54
C GLY A 28 13.40 -5.96 8.36
N ALA A 29 13.03 -4.79 7.85
CA ALA A 29 12.16 -3.85 8.55
C ALA A 29 10.69 -4.31 8.53
N THR A 30 9.98 -4.12 9.64
CA THR A 30 8.52 -4.31 9.70
C THR A 30 7.81 -3.21 8.92
N THR A 31 6.93 -3.59 8.00
CA THR A 31 6.14 -2.68 7.17
C THR A 31 4.70 -3.17 7.07
N GLN A 32 3.80 -2.29 6.65
CA GLN A 32 2.39 -2.63 6.46
C GLN A 32 2.02 -2.52 4.99
N VAL A 33 1.35 -3.55 4.47
CA VAL A 33 0.92 -3.62 3.08
C VAL A 33 -0.60 -3.83 2.99
N PRO A 34 -1.29 -3.24 2.01
CA PRO A 34 -2.75 -3.38 1.85
C PRO A 34 -3.16 -4.69 1.15
N PHE A 35 -2.24 -5.64 1.02
CA PHE A 35 -2.48 -6.93 0.38
C PHE A 35 -1.92 -8.04 1.26
N GLN A 36 -2.61 -9.18 1.29
CA GLN A 36 -2.13 -10.32 2.04
C GLN A 36 -0.87 -10.90 1.37
N PRO A 37 0.27 -11.01 2.07
CA PRO A 37 1.46 -11.65 1.54
C PRO A 37 1.19 -13.14 1.30
N ARG A 38 1.40 -13.61 0.07
CA ARG A 38 1.12 -15.00 -0.33
C ARG A 38 2.36 -15.90 -0.34
N GLY A 39 3.54 -15.35 -0.02
CA GLY A 39 4.80 -16.09 0.04
C GLY A 39 5.42 -16.45 -1.32
N ASP A 40 4.69 -16.26 -2.43
CA ASP A 40 5.21 -16.47 -3.79
C ASP A 40 6.12 -15.34 -4.29
N ARG A 41 6.03 -14.15 -3.68
CA ARG A 41 6.74 -12.95 -4.14
C ARG A 41 7.30 -12.16 -2.96
N PRO A 42 8.54 -11.64 -3.04
CA PRO A 42 9.14 -10.88 -1.96
C PRO A 42 8.36 -9.59 -1.72
N VAL A 43 8.23 -9.23 -0.45
CA VAL A 43 7.57 -8.00 -0.03
C VAL A 43 8.64 -7.00 0.40
N TYR A 44 8.55 -5.79 -0.12
CA TYR A 44 9.50 -4.72 0.15
C TYR A 44 8.83 -3.58 0.89
N CYS A 45 9.55 -2.95 1.82
CA CYS A 45 9.14 -1.68 2.38
C CYS A 45 9.16 -0.58 1.30
N ARG A 46 8.55 0.57 1.60
CA ARG A 46 8.45 1.69 0.65
C ARG A 46 9.80 2.11 0.08
N ASP A 47 10.84 2.16 0.90
CA ASP A 47 12.20 2.55 0.50
C ASP A 47 12.86 1.52 -0.43
N CYS A 48 12.82 0.23 -0.06
CA CYS A 48 13.34 -0.86 -0.90
C CYS A 48 12.55 -0.97 -2.21
N PHE A 49 11.22 -0.85 -2.14
CA PHE A 49 10.38 -0.84 -3.33
C PHE A 49 10.72 0.33 -4.26
N ALA A 50 10.97 1.54 -3.73
CA ALA A 50 11.37 2.70 -4.55
C ALA A 50 12.71 2.46 -5.27
N ARG A 51 13.68 1.83 -4.59
CA ARG A 51 14.98 1.43 -5.16
C ARG A 51 14.82 0.41 -6.30
N HIS A 52 13.96 -0.59 -6.12
CA HIS A 52 13.70 -1.62 -7.14
C HIS A 52 12.83 -1.13 -8.29
N SER A 53 11.87 -0.23 -8.04
CA SER A 53 10.91 0.24 -9.04
C SER A 53 11.41 1.40 -9.91
N GLY A 54 12.64 1.87 -9.69
CA GLY A 54 13.35 2.79 -10.59
C GLY A 54 12.63 4.13 -10.82
N ARG A 55 11.96 4.67 -9.80
CA ARG A 55 11.22 5.93 -9.87
C ARG A 55 11.87 7.04 -9.06
#